data_AF-A0A920KXL4-F1
#
_entry.id   AF-A0A920KXL4-F1
#
_cell.length_a   1.000
_cell.length_b   1.000
_cell.length_c   1.000
_cell.angle_alpha   90.00
_cell.angle_beta   90.00
_cell.angle_gamma   90.00
#
_symmetry.space_group_name_H-M   'P 1'
#
loop_
_entity.id
_entity.type
_entity.pdbx_description
1 polymer ?
#
loop_
_entity_poly.entity_id
_entity_poly.type
_entity_poly.pdbx_seq_one_letter_code
_entity_poly.pdbx_strand_id
1 'polypeptide(L)' 'MHHIVLGINPVNLGTAPFALTTSDAIAIPAPRSNWSAHPEARFLLPALPGHVGADAAGVILAGAPDRNET' A
#
# COMPACT_ATOMS: atom_id res chain seq x y z
N MET A 1 5.28 3.86 3.65
CA MET A 1 5.77 4.63 2.48
C MET A 1 4.65 5.16 1.58
N HIS A 2 3.56 4.42 1.36
CA HIS A 2 2.43 4.89 0.55
C HIS A 2 1.82 6.24 1.00
N HIS A 3 1.86 6.58 2.29
CA HIS A 3 1.47 7.91 2.77
C HIS A 3 2.21 9.04 2.06
N ILE A 4 3.56 8.99 2.02
CA ILE A 4 4.40 10.01 1.37
C ILE A 4 4.12 10.07 -0.14
N VAL A 5 4.02 8.89 -0.74
CA VAL A 5 3.67 8.69 -2.15
C VAL A 5 2.33 9.34 -2.52
N LEU A 6 1.35 9.30 -1.62
CA LEU A 6 0.01 9.84 -1.81
C LEU A 6 -0.17 11.26 -1.23
N GLY A 7 0.88 11.87 -0.68
CA GLY A 7 0.80 13.17 0.00
C GLY A 7 0.02 13.16 1.32
N ILE A 8 -0.20 11.98 1.92
CA ILE A 8 -0.86 11.80 3.21
C ILE A 8 0.16 12.05 4.33
N ASN A 9 -0.20 12.86 5.32
CA ASN A 9 0.66 13.13 6.47
C ASN A 9 0.89 11.86 7.33
N PRO A 10 2.14 11.40 7.53
CA PRO A 10 2.44 10.19 8.28
C PRO A 10 2.45 10.39 9.81
N VAL A 11 2.17 11.59 10.34
CA VAL A 11 2.30 11.91 11.78
C VAL A 11 1.59 10.90 12.69
N ASN A 12 0.41 10.42 12.28
CA ASN A 12 -0.40 9.47 13.06
C ASN A 12 0.21 8.05 13.12
N LEU A 13 1.22 7.73 12.30
CA LEU A 13 2.00 6.49 12.39
C LEU A 13 3.09 6.54 13.47
N GLY A 14 3.51 7.74 13.89
CA GLY A 14 4.61 7.95 14.83
C GLY A 14 4.21 7.84 16.31
N THR A 15 2.91 7.83 16.61
CA THR A 15 2.39 7.84 17.98
C THR A 15 1.41 6.68 18.21
N ALA A 16 1.49 6.04 19.38
CA ALA A 16 0.53 5.02 19.78
C ALA A 16 -0.92 5.57 19.70
N PRO A 17 -1.90 4.80 19.18
CA PRO A 17 -1.89 3.36 18.90
C PRO A 17 -1.38 2.97 17.49
N PHE A 18 -0.63 3.86 16.80
CA PHE A 18 -0.06 3.62 15.47
C PHE A 18 -1.14 3.38 14.41
N ALA A 19 -2.16 4.23 14.41
CA ALA A 19 -3.32 4.08 13.55
C ALA A 19 -2.90 4.13 12.07
N LEU A 20 -3.19 3.06 11.34
CA LEU A 20 -3.11 3.07 9.88
C LEU A 20 -4.16 4.02 9.33
N THR A 21 -3.73 4.96 8.48
CA THR A 21 -4.67 5.83 7.75
C THR A 21 -5.50 5.04 6.74
N THR A 22 -4.97 3.94 6.22
CA THR A 22 -5.69 3.04 5.31
C THR A 22 -5.06 1.65 5.38
N SER A 23 -5.87 0.63 5.67
CA SER A 23 -5.52 -0.79 5.60
C SER A 23 -5.94 -1.44 4.28
N ASP A 24 -6.76 -0.76 3.48
CA ASP A 24 -7.28 -1.25 2.21
C ASP A 24 -6.32 -0.96 1.04
N ALA A 25 -6.49 -1.70 -0.05
CA ALA A 25 -5.85 -1.36 -1.32
C ALA A 25 -6.39 -0.02 -1.84
N ILE A 26 -5.51 0.82 -2.38
CA ILE A 26 -5.86 2.16 -2.86
C ILE A 26 -5.87 2.16 -4.39
N ALA A 27 -7.01 2.46 -5.00
CA ALA A 27 -7.14 2.57 -6.45
C ALA A 27 -7.22 4.04 -6.89
N ILE A 28 -6.07 4.62 -7.25
CA ILE A 28 -6.00 5.97 -7.83
C ILE A 28 -5.58 5.83 -9.31
N PRO A 29 -6.34 6.40 -10.26
CA PRO A 29 -5.97 6.36 -11.67
C PRO A 29 -4.77 7.29 -11.92
N ALA A 30 -3.88 6.89 -12.85
CA ALA A 30 -2.66 7.63 -13.15
C ALA A 30 -2.84 9.14 -13.44
N PRO A 31 -3.89 9.61 -14.15
CA PRO A 31 -4.10 11.05 -14.37
C PRO A 31 -4.37 11.85 -13.09
N ARG A 32 -4.73 11.18 -11.99
CA ARG A 32 -4.96 11.80 -10.68
C ARG A 32 -3.77 11.61 -9.73
N SER A 33 -2.74 10.87 -10.14
CA SER A 33 -1.49 10.77 -9.41
C SER A 33 -0.42 11.61 -10.10
N ASN A 34 0.63 11.98 -9.37
CA ASN A 34 1.73 12.76 -9.92
C ASN A 34 2.77 11.86 -10.63
N TRP A 35 2.31 10.75 -11.22
CA TRP A 35 3.15 9.67 -11.74
C TRP A 35 2.95 9.47 -13.24
N SER A 36 4.05 9.22 -13.95
CA SER A 36 3.99 8.81 -15.35
C SER A 36 3.71 7.29 -15.40
N ALA A 37 2.46 6.93 -15.61
CA ALA A 37 2.00 5.55 -15.77
C ALA A 37 0.91 5.46 -16.84
N HIS A 38 0.56 4.23 -17.24
CA HIS A 38 -0.57 4.03 -18.14
C HIS A 38 -1.86 4.63 -17.54
N PRO A 39 -2.75 5.28 -18.32
CA PRO A 39 -3.96 5.94 -17.79
C PRO A 39 -4.86 5.01 -16.97
N GLU A 40 -4.87 3.72 -17.30
CA GLU A 40 -5.61 2.68 -16.60
C GLU A 40 -4.82 1.96 -15.50
N ALA A 41 -3.58 2.38 -15.22
CA ALA A 41 -2.86 1.90 -14.06
C ALA A 41 -3.59 2.33 -12.80
N ARG A 42 -3.95 1.35 -11.98
CA ARG A 42 -4.65 1.50 -10.71
C ARG A 42 -3.99 0.51 -9.75
N PHE A 43 -4.09 0.77 -8.46
CA PHE A 43 -3.69 -0.06 -7.32
C PHE A 43 -2.33 0.24 -6.68
N LEU A 44 -2.43 0.51 -5.39
CA LEU A 44 -1.40 0.40 -4.38
C LEU A 44 -1.82 -0.72 -3.43
N LEU A 45 -0.90 -1.64 -3.12
CA LEU A 45 -1.17 -2.76 -2.23
C LEU A 45 -1.55 -2.28 -0.81
N PRO A 46 -2.37 -3.04 -0.07
CA PRO A 46 -2.77 -2.68 1.28
C PRO A 46 -1.56 -2.65 2.22
N ALA A 47 -1.60 -1.75 3.20
CA ALA A 47 -0.66 -1.81 4.33
C ALA A 47 -1.17 -2.77 5.41
N LEU A 48 -0.25 -3.54 5.97
CA LEU A 48 -0.54 -4.49 7.03
C LEU A 48 -0.35 -3.80 8.40
N PRO A 49 -1.04 -4.25 9.47
CA PRO A 49 -0.89 -3.69 10.82
C PRO A 49 0.58 -3.69 11.32
N GLY A 50 0.90 -2.80 12.26
CA GLY A 50 2.19 -2.81 12.97
C GLY A 50 3.37 -2.28 12.16
N HIS A 51 3.17 -1.18 11.41
CA HIS A 51 4.18 -0.53 10.55
C HIS A 51 4.64 -1.37 9.35
N VAL A 52 3.99 -2.49 9.07
CA VAL A 52 4.30 -3.35 7.93
C VAL A 52 3.72 -2.75 6.65
N GLY A 53 4.60 -2.44 5.69
CA GLY A 53 4.22 -1.74 4.47
C GLY A 53 3.59 -2.63 3.40
N ALA A 54 3.05 -1.95 2.38
CA ALA A 54 2.52 -2.55 1.16
C ALA A 54 3.55 -3.38 0.37
N ASP A 55 4.84 -3.14 0.59
CA ASP A 55 5.95 -3.93 0.04
C ASP A 55 5.94 -5.37 0.59
N ALA A 56 5.66 -5.56 1.88
CA ALA A 56 5.54 -6.88 2.47
C ALA A 56 4.34 -7.65 1.89
N ALA A 57 3.21 -6.96 1.67
CA ALA A 57 2.07 -7.54 0.95
C ALA A 57 2.46 -7.96 -0.48
N GLY A 58 3.31 -7.19 -1.16
CA GLY A 58 3.84 -7.50 -2.48
C GLY A 58 4.75 -8.74 -2.48
N VAL A 59 5.62 -8.87 -1.47
CA VAL A 59 6.47 -10.06 -1.29
C VAL A 59 5.60 -11.31 -1.08
N ILE A 60 4.59 -11.24 -0.21
CA ILE A 60 3.68 -12.36 0.05
C ILE A 60 2.93 -12.75 -1.22
N LEU A 61 2.37 -11.76 -1.95
CA LEU A 61 1.65 -12.01 -3.21
C LEU A 61 2.56 -12.66 -4.26
N ALA A 62 3.80 -12.17 -4.40
CA ALA A 62 4.76 -12.72 -5.35
C ALA A 62 5.19 -14.15 -4.97
N GLY A 63 5.21 -14.46 -3.67
CA GLY A 63 5.46 -15.81 -3.16
C GLY A 63 4.33 -16.81 -3.43
N ALA A 64 3.14 -16.32 -3.82
CA ALA A 64 1.95 -17.12 -4.12
C ALA A 64 1.73 -18.32 -3.17
N PRO A 65 1.75 -18.11 -1.83
CA PRO A 65 1.68 -19.20 -0.86
C PRO A 65 0.37 -20.00 -0.96
N ASP A 66 -0.69 -19.39 -1.51
CA ASP A 66 -1.97 -20.01 -1.82
C ASP A 66 -1.90 -21.07 -2.93
N ARG A 67 -0.84 -21.04 -3.75
CA ARG A 67 -0.62 -21.97 -4.87
C ARG A 67 0.38 -23.07 -4.56
N ASN A 68 1.03 -22.99 -3.41
CA ASN A 68 1.89 -24.05 -2.94
C ASN A 68 0.99 -25.11 -2.28
N GLU A 69 0.62 -26.12 -3.06
CA GLU A 69 0.04 -27.35 -2.51
C GLU A 69 1.07 -27.98 -1.56
N THR A 70 0.63 -28.30 -0.34
CA THR A 70 1.45 -29.03 0.64
C THR A 70 1.42 -30.52 0.33
#